data_AF-A0A942NZF2-F1
#
_entry.id   AF-A0A942NZF2-F1
#
_cell.length_a   1.000
_cell.length_b   1.000
_cell.length_c   1.000
_cell.angle_alpha   90.00
_cell.angle_beta   90.00
_cell.angle_gamma   90.00
#
_symmetry.space_group_name_H-M   'P 1'
#
loop_
_entity.id
_entity.type
_entity.pdbx_description
1 polymer ?
#
loop_
_entity_poly.entity_id
_entity_poly.type
_entity_poly.pdbx_seq_one_letter_code
_entity_poly.pdbx_strand_id
1 'polypeptide(L)'
;MKLTALIISLLALSVSIMGLLRIMEEDIKLKNWRKNLTKGMSIIVDNGKVIYKAQIIWAGAGWVRVISTDGKTAAFGTKCIYPLTYLIDENDIQNEDTAQKEGTTA
;
A
#
# COMPACT_ATOMS: atom_id res chain seq x y z
N MET A 1 12.56 26.25 33.00
CA MET A 1 12.14 26.42 31.59
C MET A 1 13.08 25.79 30.56
N LYS A 2 14.41 25.78 30.74
CA LYS A 2 15.33 25.17 29.76
C LYS A 2 15.26 23.63 29.69
N LEU A 3 15.01 22.96 30.81
CA LEU A 3 14.95 21.48 30.87
C LEU A 3 13.71 20.90 30.18
N THR A 4 12.55 21.54 30.33
CA THR A 4 11.29 21.10 29.71
C THR A 4 11.31 21.25 28.20
N ALA A 5 11.92 22.32 27.67
CA ALA A 5 12.09 22.50 26.23
C ALA A 5 13.00 21.42 25.61
N LEU A 6 14.04 20.98 26.34
CA LEU A 6 14.96 19.94 25.89
C LEU A 6 14.28 18.56 25.81
N ILE A 7 13.42 18.21 26.77
CA ILE A 7 12.65 16.96 26.77
C ILE A 7 11.63 16.93 25.62
N ILE A 8 10.89 18.03 25.40
CA ILE A 8 9.92 18.14 24.31
C ILE A 8 10.62 18.00 22.95
N SER A 9 11.79 18.65 22.79
CA SER A 9 12.59 18.52 21.57
C SER A 9 13.10 17.09 21.35
N LEU A 10 13.48 16.37 22.41
CA LEU A 10 13.93 14.98 22.32
C LEU A 10 12.78 14.04 21.87
N LEU A 11 11.58 14.25 22.42
CA LEU A 11 10.39 13.47 22.08
C LEU A 11 9.93 13.74 20.65
N ALA A 12 9.97 14.99 20.19
CA ALA A 12 9.63 15.31 18.80
C ALA A 12 10.60 14.62 17.81
N LEU A 13 11.90 14.64 18.12
CA LEU A 13 12.91 14.00 17.29
C LEU A 13 12.71 12.47 17.22
N SER A 14 12.39 11.82 18.33
CA SER A 14 12.17 10.36 18.35
C SER A 14 10.96 9.95 17.52
N VAL A 15 9.87 10.72 17.55
CA VAL A 15 8.68 10.49 16.71
C VAL A 15 9.02 10.66 15.23
N SER A 16 9.76 11.70 14.85
CA SER A 16 10.21 11.90 13.47
C SER A 16 11.10 10.76 12.96
N ILE A 17 12.04 10.29 13.78
CA ILE A 17 12.91 9.15 13.43
C ILE A 17 12.07 7.88 13.26
N MET A 18 11.13 7.61 14.17
CA MET A 18 10.27 6.44 14.08
C MET A 18 9.38 6.47 12.82
N GLY A 19 8.86 7.64 12.44
CA GLY A 19 8.12 7.83 11.19
C GLY A 19 8.97 7.51 9.95
N LEU A 20 10.21 8.02 9.90
CA LEU A 20 11.13 7.75 8.79
C LEU A 20 11.47 6.26 8.69
N LEU A 21 11.74 5.59 9.82
CA LEU A 21 12.04 4.16 9.86
C LEU A 21 10.89 3.32 9.30
N ARG A 22 9.64 3.68 9.61
CA ARG A 22 8.46 2.98 9.07
C ARG A 22 8.37 3.08 7.55
N ILE A 23 8.54 4.28 6.99
CA ILE A 23 8.49 4.49 5.54
C ILE A 23 9.58 3.66 4.85
N MET A 24 10.80 3.65 5.41
CA MET A 24 11.89 2.83 4.88
C MET A 24 11.59 1.33 4.94
N GLU A 25 10.96 0.86 6.02
CA GLU A 25 10.58 -0.53 6.18
C GLU A 25 9.53 -0.94 5.15
N GLU A 26 8.53 -0.10 4.90
CA GLU A 26 7.50 -0.31 3.88
C GLU A 26 8.09 -0.34 2.47
N ASP A 27 9.02 0.56 2.16
CA ASP A 27 9.74 0.58 0.88
C ASP A 27 10.54 -0.71 0.65
N ILE A 28 11.22 -1.20 1.69
CA ILE A 28 11.97 -2.47 1.64
C ILE A 28 11.00 -3.65 1.45
N LYS A 29 9.90 -3.68 2.20
CA LYS A 29 8.85 -4.71 2.06
C LYS A 29 8.27 -4.72 0.65
N LEU A 30 7.92 -3.56 0.11
CA LEU A 30 7.38 -3.42 -1.24
C LEU A 30 8.40 -3.83 -2.31
N LYS A 31 9.66 -3.43 -2.16
CA LYS A 31 10.75 -3.85 -3.05
C LYS A 31 10.94 -5.37 -3.03
N ASN A 32 10.90 -6.00 -1.85
CA ASN A 32 11.01 -7.45 -1.74
C ASN A 32 9.78 -8.17 -2.28
N TRP A 33 8.58 -7.64 -2.04
CA TRP A 33 7.35 -8.17 -2.62
C TRP A 33 7.40 -8.14 -4.16
N ARG A 34 7.87 -7.04 -4.76
CA ARG A 34 8.02 -6.91 -6.22
C ARG A 34 9.01 -7.89 -6.85
N LYS A 35 9.96 -8.44 -6.09
CA LYS A 35 10.86 -9.50 -6.58
C LYS A 35 10.15 -10.84 -6.73
N ASN A 36 9.06 -11.04 -5.99
CA ASN A 36 8.29 -12.28 -5.95
C ASN A 36 7.02 -12.20 -6.82
N LEU A 37 6.97 -11.30 -7.80
CA LEU A 37 5.84 -11.21 -8.73
C LEU A 37 5.77 -12.45 -9.61
N THR A 38 4.61 -13.09 -9.64
CA THR A 38 4.37 -14.32 -10.39
C THR A 38 3.09 -14.22 -11.20
N LYS A 39 2.99 -15.06 -12.24
CA LYS A 39 1.78 -15.18 -13.05
C LYS A 39 0.60 -15.63 -12.19
N GLY A 40 -0.56 -15.01 -12.41
CA GLY A 40 -1.81 -15.30 -11.71
C GLY A 40 -2.07 -14.40 -10.49
N MET A 41 -1.07 -13.66 -10.01
CA MET A 41 -1.26 -12.74 -8.89
C MET A 41 -2.18 -11.58 -9.24
N SER A 42 -3.14 -11.31 -8.36
CA SER A 42 -3.96 -10.10 -8.38
C SER A 42 -3.19 -8.94 -7.76
N ILE A 43 -3.21 -7.80 -8.44
CA ILE A 43 -2.40 -6.63 -8.11
C ILE A 43 -3.17 -5.33 -8.36
N ILE A 44 -2.61 -4.24 -7.85
CA ILE A 44 -2.94 -2.88 -8.27
C ILE A 44 -1.86 -2.40 -9.23
N VAL A 45 -2.31 -1.78 -10.32
CA VAL A 45 -1.47 -1.01 -11.24
C VAL A 45 -1.73 0.46 -10.98
N ASP A 46 -0.68 1.19 -10.64
CA ASP A 46 -0.68 2.65 -10.56
C ASP A 46 0.50 3.20 -11.38
N ASN A 47 0.17 3.91 -12.46
CA ASN A 47 1.13 4.56 -13.35
C ASN A 47 1.15 6.10 -13.22
N GLY A 48 0.49 6.65 -12.19
CA GLY A 48 0.31 8.08 -11.96
C GLY A 48 -0.78 8.75 -12.81
N LYS A 49 -1.41 8.03 -13.75
CA LYS A 49 -2.57 8.52 -14.52
C LYS A 49 -3.84 7.77 -14.18
N VAL A 50 -3.72 6.46 -13.95
CA VAL A 50 -4.82 5.56 -13.64
C VAL A 50 -4.39 4.56 -12.58
N ILE A 51 -5.34 4.23 -11.70
CA ILE A 51 -5.20 3.20 -10.67
C ILE A 51 -6.28 2.17 -10.91
N TYR A 52 -5.91 0.90 -11.07
CA TYR A 52 -6.89 -0.17 -11.30
C TYR A 52 -6.38 -1.55 -10.89
N LYS A 53 -7.32 -2.48 -10.68
CA LYS A 53 -7.06 -3.89 -10.37
C LYS A 53 -6.73 -4.67 -11.65
N ALA A 54 -5.72 -5.51 -11.58
CA ALA A 54 -5.33 -6.37 -12.70
C ALA A 54 -4.76 -7.70 -12.20
N GLN A 55 -4.60 -8.65 -13.12
CA GLN A 55 -3.91 -9.91 -12.87
C GLN A 55 -2.63 -10.00 -13.69
N ILE A 56 -1.55 -10.49 -13.11
CA ILE A 56 -0.28 -10.69 -13.82
C ILE A 56 -0.43 -11.89 -14.75
N ILE A 57 -0.19 -11.68 -16.05
CA ILE A 57 -0.16 -12.76 -17.04
C ILE A 57 1.27 -13.17 -17.40
N TRP A 58 2.24 -12.29 -17.15
CA TRP A 58 3.67 -12.56 -17.29
C TRP A 58 4.48 -11.59 -16.41
N ALA A 59 5.54 -12.09 -15.77
CA ALA A 59 6.45 -11.28 -14.98
C ALA A 59 7.90 -11.53 -15.42
N GLY A 60 8.66 -10.45 -15.61
CA GLY A 60 10.08 -10.52 -15.93
C GLY A 60 10.89 -9.43 -15.26
N ALA A 61 12.16 -9.34 -15.64
CA ALA A 61 13.08 -8.38 -15.05
C ALA A 61 12.68 -6.94 -15.43
N GLY A 62 12.17 -6.19 -14.45
CA GLY A 62 11.90 -4.75 -14.57
C GLY A 62 10.52 -4.39 -15.14
N TRP A 63 9.77 -5.34 -15.70
CA TRP A 63 8.42 -5.09 -16.20
C TRP A 63 7.51 -6.33 -16.06
N VAL A 64 6.20 -6.10 -16.04
CA VAL A 64 5.17 -7.13 -16.00
C VAL A 64 4.12 -6.87 -17.07
N ARG A 65 3.53 -7.94 -17.57
CA ARG A 65 2.32 -7.87 -18.39
C ARG A 65 1.13 -8.24 -17.53
N VAL A 66 0.08 -7.46 -17.66
CA VAL A 66 -1.13 -7.58 -16.85
C VAL A 66 -2.36 -7.65 -17.74
N ILE A 67 -3.43 -8.25 -17.22
CA ILE A 67 -4.78 -8.22 -17.80
C ILE A 67 -5.71 -7.52 -16.81
N SER A 68 -6.46 -6.52 -17.28
CA SER A 68 -7.49 -5.85 -16.48
C SER A 68 -8.73 -6.74 -16.34
N THR A 69 -9.65 -6.35 -15.45
CA THR A 69 -10.97 -6.99 -15.31
C THR A 69 -11.77 -6.99 -16.61
N ASP A 70 -11.56 -5.97 -17.45
CA ASP A 70 -12.24 -5.82 -18.74
C ASP A 70 -11.56 -6.64 -19.86
N GLY A 71 -10.58 -7.48 -19.53
CA GLY A 71 -9.84 -8.32 -20.47
C GLY A 71 -8.79 -7.60 -21.31
N LYS A 72 -8.55 -6.30 -21.08
CA LYS A 72 -7.52 -5.53 -21.79
C LYS A 72 -6.14 -5.87 -21.23
N THR A 73 -5.14 -6.01 -22.10
CA THR A 73 -3.77 -6.29 -21.68
C THR A 73 -2.88 -5.08 -21.85
N ALA A 74 -1.92 -4.92 -20.93
CA ALA A 74 -0.93 -3.85 -20.97
C ALA A 74 0.36 -4.30 -20.27
N ALA A 75 1.44 -3.55 -20.49
CA ALA A 75 2.73 -3.80 -19.86
C ALA A 75 3.17 -2.58 -19.05
N PHE A 76 3.67 -2.81 -17.85
CA PHE A 76 4.11 -1.77 -16.93
C PHE A 76 5.44 -2.13 -16.31
N GLY A 77 6.21 -1.11 -15.92
CA GLY A 77 7.38 -1.33 -15.07
C GLY A 77 6.95 -1.90 -13.71
N THR A 78 7.78 -2.75 -13.11
CA THR A 78 7.49 -3.33 -11.78
C THR A 78 7.28 -2.28 -10.69
N LYS A 79 7.83 -1.08 -10.87
CA LYS A 79 7.61 0.09 -9.99
C LYS A 79 6.16 0.58 -9.93
N CYS A 80 5.35 0.27 -10.93
CA CYS A 80 3.93 0.64 -11.02
C CYS A 80 3.01 -0.43 -10.41
N ILE A 81 3.58 -1.48 -9.83
CA ILE A 81 2.85 -2.66 -9.36
C ILE A 81 2.87 -2.68 -7.85
N TYR A 82 1.69 -2.85 -7.27
CA TYR A 82 1.46 -2.80 -5.84
C TYR A 82 0.56 -3.96 -5.39
N PRO A 83 0.70 -4.44 -4.14
CA PRO A 83 -0.20 -5.44 -3.59
C PRO A 83 -1.62 -4.86 -3.45
N LEU A 84 -2.64 -5.73 -3.41
CA LEU A 84 -4.03 -5.29 -3.20
C LEU A 84 -4.23 -4.52 -1.89
N THR A 85 -3.39 -4.80 -0.89
CA THR A 85 -3.40 -4.11 0.41
C THR A 85 -2.79 -2.71 0.37
N TYR A 86 -2.18 -2.29 -0.75
CA TYR A 86 -1.51 -0.99 -0.85
C TYR A 86 -2.47 0.20 -1.01
N LEU A 87 -3.71 -0.06 -1.43
CA LEU A 87 -4.74 0.98 -1.55
C LEU A 87 -5.62 1.08 -0.28
N ILE A 88 -5.20 0.50 0.84
CA ILE A 88 -5.95 0.62 2.10
C ILE A 88 -5.56 1.94 2.77
N ASP A 89 -6.19 3.03 2.33
CA ASP A 89 -6.41 4.31 3.03
C ASP A 89 -7.39 5.11 2.14
N GLU A 90 -8.59 5.59 2.53
CA GLU A 90 -9.12 6.06 3.82
C GLU A 90 -10.57 5.59 4.12
N ASN A 91 -11.18 4.70 3.32
CA ASN A 91 -12.63 4.40 3.42
C ASN A 91 -13.03 3.13 4.21
N ASP A 92 -12.10 2.23 4.55
CA ASP A 92 -12.45 0.97 5.25
C ASP A 92 -12.51 1.09 6.78
N ILE A 93 -12.13 2.23 7.37
CA ILE A 93 -12.23 2.46 8.82
C ILE A 93 -13.65 2.91 9.23
N GLN A 94 -14.48 3.41 8.30
CA GLN A 94 -15.84 3.85 8.61
C GLN A 94 -16.93 2.78 8.46
N ASN A 95 -16.61 1.56 8.00
CA ASN A 95 -17.62 0.51 7.79
C ASN A 95 -17.67 -0.57 8.88
N GLU A 96 -16.74 -0.59 9.85
CA GLU A 96 -16.84 -1.50 10.99
C GLU A 96 -17.70 -0.95 12.14
N ASP A 97 -17.88 0.37 12.26
CA ASP A 97 -18.73 0.97 13.31
C ASP A 97 -20.23 0.97 12.98
N THR A 98 -20.63 0.78 11.72
CA THR A 98 -22.04 0.74 11.31
C THR A 98 -22.64 -0.67 11.32
N ALA A 99 -21.82 -1.73 11.32
CA ALA A 99 -22.30 -3.10 11.31
C ALA A 99 -22.72 -3.63 12.71
N GLN A 100 -22.43 -2.88 13.78
CA GLN A 100 -22.69 -3.33 15.17
C GLN A 100 -23.89 -2.64 15.86
N LYS A 101 -24.69 -1.84 15.12
CA LYS A 101 -25.91 -1.18 15.67
C LYS A 101 -27.24 -1.63 15.06
N GLU A 102 -27.28 -2.54 14.10
CA GLU A 102 -28.53 -3.09 13.55
C GLU A 102 -28.84 -4.51 14.04
N GLY A 103 -28.34 -4.87 15.22
CA GLY A 103 -28.50 -6.21 15.79
C GLY A 103 -28.86 -6.23 17.28
N THR A 104 -29.62 -5.26 17.80
CA THR A 104 -30.22 -5.36 19.15
C THR A 104 -31.43 -4.44 19.27
N THR A 105 -32.61 -5.01 19.02
CA THR A 105 -33.93 -4.82 19.66
C THR A 105 -34.90 -5.64 18.79
N ALA A 106 -35.26 -6.87 19.19
CA ALA A 106 -36.33 -7.19 20.14
C ALA A 106 -37.68 -6.66 19.67
#